data_AF-V4T5H0-F1
#
_entry.id   AF-V4T5H0-F1
#
_cell.length_a   1.000
_cell.length_b   1.000
_cell.length_c   1.000
_cell.angle_alpha   90.00
_cell.angle_beta   90.00
_cell.angle_gamma   90.00
#
_symmetry.space_group_name_H-M   'P 1'
#
loop_
_entity.id
_entity.type
_entity.pdbx_description
1 polymer ?
#
loop_
_entity_poly.entity_id
_entity_poly.type
_entity_poly.pdbx_seq_one_letter_code
_entity_poly.pdbx_strand_id
1 'polypeptide(L)'
;MASSSNTTTLSNSTNANQSSQISFLFSNPIKLDRSNFLIWRKQVLTSIRGNRLEDFISENQIIPEQHIIQTTVDGSVQKVDNPAYINWRAQDQILLGWLLSSVNEGILNSILNCDNSRDAWRSIEKQFRAQSEAKIMHLRYELNVLRKESMSVEEYCLKVKILADKLACAGSPMSKRDLLMQVLNGLGTGYLDLASIIIANKMSYDDAYALLLTHEA
;
A
#
# COMPACT_ATOMS: atom_id res chain seq x y z
N MET A 1 34.64 63.32 -0.57
CA MET A 1 34.06 63.56 0.78
C MET A 1 32.65 64.09 0.53
N ALA A 2 31.64 63.23 0.48
CA ALA A 2 30.75 62.87 1.60
C ALA A 2 29.93 64.12 2.04
N SER A 3 28.59 64.18 2.04
CA SER A 3 27.57 63.13 2.19
C SER A 3 26.21 63.63 1.71
N SER A 4 25.39 62.75 1.13
CA SER A 4 23.95 62.94 0.93
C SER A 4 23.19 62.18 2.01
N SER A 5 22.36 62.88 2.80
CA SER A 5 21.47 62.27 3.79
C SER A 5 20.13 61.97 3.12
N ASN A 6 19.78 60.69 2.98
CA ASN A 6 18.42 60.27 2.63
C ASN A 6 17.80 59.48 3.79
N THR A 7 16.65 59.99 4.22
CA THR A 7 15.78 59.53 5.29
C THR A 7 15.22 58.13 5.01
N THR A 8 15.37 57.23 5.98
CA THR A 8 14.80 55.88 5.96
C THR A 8 13.35 55.94 6.44
N THR A 9 12.38 55.63 5.57
CA THR A 9 11.00 55.31 5.98
C THR A 9 10.80 53.81 5.94
N LEU A 10 10.56 53.24 7.12
CA LEU A 10 10.29 51.84 7.38
C LEU A 10 8.84 51.53 6.96
N SER A 11 8.64 50.75 5.89
CA SER A 11 7.32 50.27 5.50
C SER A 11 7.01 48.92 6.16
N ASN A 12 5.94 48.94 6.94
CA ASN A 12 5.38 47.82 7.69
C ASN A 12 5.06 46.60 6.81
N SER A 13 5.49 45.44 7.27
CA SER A 13 5.05 44.13 6.79
C SER A 13 3.59 43.89 7.20
N THR A 14 2.71 43.67 6.22
CA THR A 14 1.34 43.20 6.45
C THR A 14 1.14 41.84 5.78
N ASN A 15 0.99 40.84 6.66
CA ASN A 15 0.33 39.55 6.51
C ASN A 15 0.20 38.94 5.11
N ALA A 16 1.08 37.98 4.83
CA ALA A 16 0.84 36.93 3.86
C ALA A 16 -0.22 35.96 4.38
N ASN A 17 -1.49 36.20 4.04
CA ASN A 17 -2.48 35.13 3.95
C ASN A 17 -2.17 34.32 2.69
N GLN A 18 -1.16 33.45 2.76
CA GLN A 18 -1.03 32.36 1.80
C GLN A 18 -1.98 31.25 2.27
N SER A 19 -3.14 31.18 1.64
CA SER A 19 -3.91 29.96 1.54
C SER A 19 -3.00 28.92 0.88
N SER A 20 -2.31 28.13 1.69
CA SER A 20 -1.58 26.96 1.25
C SER A 20 -2.61 25.96 0.72
N GLN A 21 -2.96 26.10 -0.56
CA GLN A 21 -3.58 25.01 -1.30
C GLN A 21 -2.62 23.84 -1.19
N ILE A 22 -3.01 22.84 -0.39
CA ILE A 22 -2.31 21.57 -0.31
C ILE A 22 -2.47 20.95 -1.71
N SER A 23 -1.46 21.13 -2.56
CA SER A 23 -1.33 20.39 -3.80
C SER A 23 -1.02 18.94 -3.42
N PHE A 24 -2.07 18.15 -3.24
CA PHE A 24 -1.93 16.72 -2.97
C PHE A 24 -1.13 16.09 -4.10
N LEU A 25 0.03 15.49 -3.76
CA LEU A 25 0.80 14.66 -4.67
C LEU A 25 0.13 13.28 -4.72
N PHE A 26 -1.07 13.23 -5.28
CA PHE A 26 -1.70 11.98 -5.65
C PHE A 26 -0.98 11.45 -6.89
N SER A 27 0.04 10.62 -6.66
CA SER A 27 0.57 9.75 -7.73
C SER A 27 -0.59 8.93 -8.29
N ASN A 28 -0.69 8.79 -9.61
CA ASN A 28 -1.70 7.96 -10.24
C ASN A 28 -1.38 6.49 -9.91
N PRO A 29 -2.13 5.84 -9.01
CA PRO A 29 -1.89 4.43 -8.73
C PRO A 29 -2.25 3.62 -9.99
N ILE A 30 -1.69 2.42 -10.10
CA ILE A 30 -2.17 1.43 -11.08
C ILE A 30 -3.67 1.27 -10.83
N LYS A 31 -4.52 1.37 -11.87
CA LYS A 31 -5.96 1.21 -11.65
C LYS A 31 -6.27 -0.15 -11.02
N LEU A 32 -7.01 -0.15 -9.92
CA LEU A 32 -7.39 -1.38 -9.24
C LEU A 32 -8.16 -2.29 -10.20
N ASP A 33 -7.77 -3.56 -10.23
CA ASP A 33 -8.47 -4.65 -10.87
C ASP A 33 -8.52 -5.88 -9.95
N ARG A 34 -9.10 -6.97 -10.44
CA ARG A 34 -9.28 -8.22 -9.66
C ARG A 34 -7.98 -8.97 -9.35
N SER A 35 -6.87 -8.58 -9.97
CA SER A 35 -5.59 -9.28 -9.92
C SER A 35 -4.54 -8.55 -9.08
N ASN A 36 -4.68 -7.23 -8.93
CA ASN A 36 -3.62 -6.34 -8.43
C ASN A 36 -3.92 -5.67 -7.08
N PHE A 37 -5.01 -6.05 -6.38
CA PHE A 37 -5.46 -5.39 -5.14
C PHE A 37 -4.36 -5.13 -4.11
N LEU A 38 -3.48 -6.08 -3.85
CA LEU A 38 -2.45 -5.92 -2.82
C LEU A 38 -1.37 -4.91 -3.20
N ILE A 39 -1.02 -4.85 -4.49
CA ILE A 39 -0.10 -3.83 -5.05
C ILE A 39 -0.78 -2.46 -5.00
N TRP A 40 -2.01 -2.38 -5.49
CA TRP A 40 -2.82 -1.15 -5.45
C TRP A 40 -2.96 -0.62 -4.02
N ARG A 41 -3.35 -1.48 -3.08
CA ARG A 41 -3.54 -1.14 -1.67
C ARG A 41 -2.26 -0.58 -1.07
N LYS A 42 -1.11 -1.18 -1.37
CA LYS A 42 0.19 -0.70 -0.90
C LYS A 42 0.52 0.69 -1.46
N GLN A 43 0.31 0.92 -2.76
CA GLN A 43 0.54 2.23 -3.39
C GLN A 43 -0.39 3.29 -2.79
N VAL A 44 -1.69 3.00 -2.75
CA VAL A 44 -2.71 3.93 -2.26
C VAL A 44 -2.49 4.29 -0.80
N LEU A 45 -2.27 3.29 0.06
CA LEU A 45 -2.01 3.54 1.48
C LEU A 45 -0.72 4.34 1.70
N THR A 46 0.30 4.13 0.87
CA THR A 46 1.55 4.92 0.92
C THR A 46 1.28 6.38 0.55
N SER A 47 0.47 6.65 -0.49
CA SER A 47 0.06 8.01 -0.86
C SER A 47 -0.79 8.67 0.22
N ILE A 48 -1.76 7.97 0.79
CA ILE A 48 -2.61 8.48 1.89
C ILE A 48 -1.75 8.89 3.09
N ARG A 49 -0.82 8.02 3.51
CA ARG A 49 0.10 8.30 4.62
C ARG A 49 1.06 9.45 4.30
N GLY A 50 1.60 9.49 3.08
CA GLY A 50 2.46 10.58 2.63
C GLY A 50 1.78 11.94 2.65
N ASN A 51 0.47 11.98 2.44
CA ASN A 51 -0.35 13.19 2.51
C ASN A 51 -1.02 13.42 3.89
N ARG A 52 -0.71 12.58 4.90
CA ARG A 52 -1.27 12.66 6.26
C ARG A 52 -2.81 12.54 6.31
N LEU A 53 -3.38 11.70 5.45
CA LEU A 53 -4.82 11.49 5.35
C LEU A 53 -5.28 10.14 5.94
N GLU A 54 -4.44 9.43 6.70
CA GLU A 54 -4.75 8.09 7.21
C GLU A 54 -5.97 8.08 8.16
N ASP A 55 -6.19 9.16 8.90
CA ASP A 55 -7.34 9.32 9.78
C ASP A 55 -8.67 9.30 9.00
N PHE A 56 -8.65 9.66 7.70
CA PHE A 56 -9.85 9.68 6.88
C PHE A 56 -10.39 8.29 6.51
N ILE A 57 -9.51 7.28 6.49
CA ILE A 57 -9.88 5.89 6.18
C ILE A 57 -9.92 5.00 7.43
N SER A 58 -9.59 5.56 8.59
CA SER A 58 -9.46 4.82 9.84
C SER A 58 -10.81 4.46 10.47
N GLU A 59 -10.86 3.35 11.21
CA GLU A 59 -12.09 2.94 11.90
C GLU A 59 -12.52 3.95 12.97
N ASN A 60 -11.55 4.57 13.65
CA ASN A 60 -11.73 5.52 14.76
C ASN A 60 -11.71 6.99 14.31
N GLN A 61 -12.22 7.27 13.11
CA GLN A 61 -12.26 8.62 12.57
C GLN A 61 -13.04 9.58 13.49
N ILE A 62 -12.41 10.71 13.82
CA ILE A 62 -13.07 11.79 14.56
C ILE A 62 -13.63 12.77 13.54
N ILE A 63 -14.96 12.82 13.42
CA ILE A 63 -15.66 13.75 12.53
C ILE A 63 -16.00 15.01 13.35
N PRO A 64 -15.53 16.20 12.96
CA PRO A 64 -15.91 17.43 13.62
C PRO A 64 -17.43 17.65 13.55
N GLU A 65 -18.02 18.26 14.58
CA GLU A 65 -19.45 18.60 14.53
C GLU A 65 -19.73 19.59 13.41
N GLN A 66 -20.82 19.39 12.66
CA GLN A 66 -21.16 20.26 11.53
C GLN A 66 -21.40 21.72 11.93
N HIS A 67 -21.96 21.93 13.12
CA HIS A 67 -22.30 23.26 13.61
C HIS A 67 -21.77 23.42 15.04
N ILE A 68 -21.33 24.63 15.35
CA ILE A 68 -20.90 25.03 16.70
C ILE A 68 -21.78 26.17 17.20
N ILE A 69 -21.86 26.29 18.52
CA ILE A 69 -22.57 27.38 19.18
C ILE A 69 -21.57 28.50 19.47
N GLN A 70 -21.82 29.69 18.92
CA GLN A 70 -21.00 30.88 19.15
C GLN A 70 -21.84 31.94 19.87
N THR A 71 -21.30 32.46 20.97
CA THR A 71 -21.90 33.62 21.66
C THR A 71 -21.29 34.88 21.06
N THR A 72 -22.15 35.74 20.53
CA THR A 72 -21.74 37.05 20.00
C THR A 72 -21.45 38.04 21.12
N VAL A 73 -20.78 39.14 20.77
CA VAL A 73 -20.40 40.20 21.72
C VAL A 73 -21.63 40.78 22.45
N ASP A 74 -22.80 40.71 21.82
CA ASP A 74 -24.09 41.16 22.38
C ASP A 74 -24.76 40.12 23.30
N GLY A 75 -24.08 39.00 23.60
CA GLY A 75 -24.61 37.91 24.43
C GLY A 75 -25.61 36.98 23.72
N SER A 76 -25.88 37.19 22.43
CA SER A 76 -26.77 36.33 21.66
C SER A 76 -26.07 35.03 21.24
N VAL A 77 -26.76 33.91 21.42
CA VAL A 77 -26.26 32.56 21.10
C VAL A 77 -26.70 32.20 19.69
N GLN A 78 -25.75 31.98 18.78
CA GLN A 78 -26.03 31.59 17.40
C GLN A 78 -25.41 30.23 17.06
N LYS A 79 -26.13 29.46 16.23
CA LYS A 79 -25.63 28.22 15.63
C LYS A 79 -24.96 28.56 14.31
N VAL A 80 -23.65 28.32 14.22
CA VAL A 80 -22.82 28.68 13.06
C VAL A 80 -22.18 27.40 12.52
N ASP A 81 -21.91 27.35 11.22
CA ASP A 81 -21.16 26.25 10.60
C ASP A 81 -19.76 26.16 11.20
N ASN A 82 -19.32 24.94 11.50
CA ASN A 82 -17.99 24.69 12.02
C ASN A 82 -16.96 24.72 10.90
N PRO A 83 -16.00 25.68 10.89
CA PRO A 83 -14.94 25.71 9.88
C PRO A 83 -14.10 24.42 9.84
N ALA A 84 -13.95 23.75 10.99
CA ALA A 84 -13.24 22.47 11.06
C ALA A 84 -13.97 21.36 10.29
N TYR A 85 -15.31 21.31 10.38
CA TYR A 85 -16.11 20.36 9.60
C TYR A 85 -16.04 20.65 8.10
N ILE A 86 -16.13 21.93 7.70
CA ILE A 86 -16.04 22.31 6.28
C ILE A 86 -14.70 21.89 5.68
N ASN A 87 -13.60 22.20 6.38
CA ASN A 87 -12.25 21.82 5.93
C ASN A 87 -12.05 20.31 5.90
N TRP A 88 -12.49 19.60 6.95
CA TRP A 88 -12.45 18.14 7.00
C TRP A 88 -13.24 17.54 5.84
N ARG A 89 -14.46 18.03 5.57
CA ARG A 89 -15.31 17.50 4.50
C ARG A 89 -14.70 17.75 3.14
N ALA A 90 -14.10 18.92 2.91
CA ALA A 90 -13.39 19.20 1.66
C ALA A 90 -12.23 18.22 1.42
N GLN A 91 -11.42 17.93 2.45
CA GLN A 91 -10.32 16.97 2.36
C GLN A 91 -10.81 15.53 2.12
N ASP A 92 -11.86 15.11 2.83
CA ASP A 92 -12.50 13.80 2.64
C ASP A 92 -13.00 13.63 1.20
N GLN A 93 -13.65 14.66 0.63
CA GLN A 93 -14.18 14.60 -0.73
C GLN A 93 -13.10 14.59 -1.81
N ILE A 94 -11.98 15.30 -1.57
CA ILE A 94 -10.80 15.21 -2.44
C ILE A 94 -10.24 13.79 -2.43
N LEU A 95 -10.09 13.18 -1.25
CA LEU A 95 -9.61 11.81 -1.12
C LEU A 95 -10.57 10.80 -1.78
N LEU A 96 -11.88 10.96 -1.57
CA LEU A 96 -12.91 10.13 -2.20
C LEU A 96 -12.83 10.24 -3.73
N GLY A 97 -12.77 11.46 -4.28
CA GLY A 97 -12.64 11.67 -5.72
C GLY A 97 -11.41 11.00 -6.31
N TRP A 98 -10.28 11.03 -5.59
CA TRP A 98 -9.08 10.31 -6.00
C TRP A 98 -9.21 8.78 -5.85
N LEU A 99 -9.84 8.27 -4.79
CA LEU A 99 -10.12 6.83 -4.66
C LEU A 99 -11.00 6.32 -5.82
N LEU A 100 -12.02 7.09 -6.21
CA LEU A 100 -12.89 6.77 -7.35
C LEU A 100 -12.10 6.74 -8.67
N SER A 101 -11.12 7.63 -8.86
CA SER A 101 -10.27 7.63 -10.07
C SER A 101 -9.21 6.53 -10.08
N SER A 102 -8.88 5.98 -8.90
CA SER A 102 -7.87 4.94 -8.70
C SER A 102 -8.33 3.52 -9.02
N VAL A 103 -9.61 3.32 -9.35
CA VAL A 103 -10.19 2.00 -9.63
C VAL A 103 -10.63 1.88 -11.10
N ASN A 104 -10.80 0.65 -11.58
CA ASN A 104 -11.42 0.41 -12.88
C ASN A 104 -12.96 0.53 -12.81
N GLU A 105 -13.61 0.61 -13.97
CA GLU A 105 -15.07 0.77 -14.07
C GLU A 105 -15.85 -0.38 -13.39
N GLY A 106 -15.35 -1.61 -13.50
CA GLY A 106 -15.99 -2.78 -12.88
C GLY A 106 -16.02 -2.73 -11.35
N ILE A 107 -15.11 -1.98 -10.72
CA ILE A 107 -15.06 -1.78 -9.27
C ILE A 107 -15.66 -0.44 -8.88
N LEU A 108 -15.58 0.58 -9.74
CA LEU A 108 -16.18 1.88 -9.52
C LEU A 108 -17.66 1.78 -9.12
N ASN A 109 -18.40 0.89 -9.77
CA ASN A 109 -19.82 0.66 -9.47
C ASN A 109 -20.09 0.18 -8.03
N SER A 110 -19.13 -0.48 -7.36
CA SER A 110 -19.29 -0.93 -5.97
C SER A 110 -19.05 0.17 -4.93
N ILE A 111 -18.46 1.29 -5.34
CA ILE A 111 -18.10 2.42 -4.47
C ILE A 111 -18.72 3.74 -4.89
N LEU A 112 -19.47 3.78 -5.99
CA LEU A 112 -20.07 5.00 -6.52
C LEU A 112 -21.04 5.68 -5.55
N ASN A 113 -21.74 4.88 -4.73
CA ASN A 113 -22.72 5.36 -3.75
C ASN A 113 -22.09 5.63 -2.37
N CYS A 114 -20.76 5.60 -2.23
CA CYS A 114 -20.11 5.90 -0.96
C CYS A 114 -20.00 7.42 -0.75
N ASP A 115 -20.47 7.90 0.40
CA ASP A 115 -20.53 9.34 0.69
C ASP A 115 -19.21 9.92 1.20
N ASN A 116 -18.28 9.08 1.65
CA ASN A 116 -17.00 9.48 2.23
C ASN A 116 -15.90 8.49 1.86
N SER A 117 -14.65 8.92 2.02
CA SER A 117 -13.47 8.13 1.67
C SER A 117 -13.34 6.83 2.48
N ARG A 118 -13.77 6.82 3.75
CA ARG A 118 -13.79 5.64 4.62
C ARG A 118 -14.69 4.54 4.08
N ASP A 119 -15.90 4.89 3.68
CA ASP A 119 -16.88 3.92 3.16
C ASP A 119 -16.40 3.32 1.83
N ALA A 120 -15.84 4.15 0.95
CA ALA A 120 -15.23 3.68 -0.29
C ALA A 120 -14.06 2.73 0.00
N TRP A 121 -13.13 3.13 0.86
CA TRP A 121 -11.98 2.31 1.26
C TRP A 121 -12.42 0.96 1.84
N ARG A 122 -13.37 0.97 2.78
CA ARG A 122 -13.91 -0.24 3.42
C ARG A 122 -14.62 -1.15 2.44
N SER A 123 -15.38 -0.59 1.51
CA SER A 123 -16.08 -1.36 0.46
C SER A 123 -15.06 -2.10 -0.42
N ILE A 124 -14.02 -1.40 -0.87
CA ILE A 124 -12.92 -2.02 -1.65
C ILE A 124 -12.22 -3.10 -0.83
N GLU A 125 -11.81 -2.81 0.41
CA GLU A 125 -11.12 -3.80 1.25
C GLU A 125 -11.99 -5.03 1.47
N LYS A 126 -13.28 -4.86 1.77
CA LYS A 126 -14.21 -5.97 1.96
C LYS A 126 -14.36 -6.81 0.69
N GLN A 127 -14.47 -6.17 -0.47
CA GLN A 127 -14.62 -6.86 -1.75
C GLN A 127 -13.42 -7.75 -2.08
N PHE A 128 -12.20 -7.27 -1.83
CA PHE A 128 -10.97 -7.96 -2.25
C PHE A 128 -10.29 -8.79 -1.16
N ARG A 129 -10.67 -8.65 0.11
CA ARG A 129 -10.05 -9.39 1.22
C ARG A 129 -10.14 -10.90 1.02
N ALA A 130 -11.36 -11.44 0.83
CA ALA A 130 -11.55 -12.88 0.67
C ALA A 130 -10.84 -13.42 -0.58
N GLN A 131 -10.89 -12.69 -1.69
CA GLN A 131 -10.22 -13.07 -2.93
C GLN A 131 -8.70 -13.08 -2.78
N SER A 132 -8.14 -12.10 -2.07
CA SER A 132 -6.70 -12.00 -1.83
C SER A 132 -6.19 -13.13 -0.95
N GLU A 133 -6.91 -13.44 0.13
CA GLU A 133 -6.60 -14.58 1.00
C GLU A 133 -6.66 -15.90 0.22
N ALA A 134 -7.73 -16.11 -0.57
CA ALA A 134 -7.85 -17.30 -1.40
C ALA A 134 -6.70 -17.42 -2.42
N LYS A 135 -6.28 -16.31 -3.04
CA LYS A 135 -5.14 -16.28 -3.98
C LYS A 135 -3.83 -16.61 -3.28
N ILE A 136 -3.58 -16.06 -2.10
CA ILE A 136 -2.38 -16.38 -1.30
C ILE A 136 -2.39 -17.87 -0.93
N MET A 137 -3.52 -18.39 -0.46
CA MET A 137 -3.65 -19.80 -0.10
C MET A 137 -3.43 -20.72 -1.30
N HIS A 138 -3.99 -20.37 -2.45
CA HIS A 138 -3.78 -21.12 -3.69
C HIS A 138 -2.32 -21.12 -4.13
N LEU A 139 -1.64 -19.97 -4.11
CA LEU A 139 -0.22 -19.88 -4.44
C LEU A 139 0.65 -20.71 -3.47
N ARG A 140 0.33 -20.69 -2.17
CA ARG A 140 1.01 -21.55 -1.17
C ARG A 140 0.77 -23.03 -1.45
N TYR A 141 -0.45 -23.39 -1.82
CA TYR A 141 -0.77 -24.76 -2.21
C TYR A 141 0.04 -25.20 -3.44
N GLU A 142 0.02 -24.42 -4.52
CA GLU A 142 0.80 -24.70 -5.73
C GLU A 142 2.27 -24.90 -5.40
N LEU A 143 2.83 -24.02 -4.57
CA LEU A 143 4.21 -24.13 -4.14
C LEU A 143 4.46 -25.42 -3.35
N ASN A 144 3.58 -25.76 -2.41
CA ASN A 144 3.71 -26.93 -1.54
C ASN A 144 3.63 -28.26 -2.28
N VAL A 145 2.83 -28.33 -3.35
CA VAL A 145 2.68 -29.55 -4.16
C VAL A 145 3.68 -29.62 -5.31
N LEU A 146 4.36 -28.51 -5.64
CA LEU A 146 5.37 -28.48 -6.70
C LEU A 146 6.53 -29.43 -6.36
N ARG A 147 6.84 -30.32 -7.29
CA ARG A 147 7.96 -31.27 -7.23
C ARG A 147 8.79 -31.12 -8.50
N LYS A 148 10.08 -31.44 -8.43
CA LYS A 148 10.99 -31.46 -9.59
C LYS A 148 10.51 -32.46 -10.62
N GLU A 149 10.24 -33.69 -10.20
CA GLU A 149 9.84 -34.80 -11.06
C GLU A 149 10.75 -34.91 -12.30
N SER A 150 10.17 -34.83 -13.51
CA SER A 150 10.89 -34.92 -14.78
C SER A 150 11.53 -33.60 -15.24
N MET A 151 11.36 -32.50 -14.50
CA MET A 151 11.97 -31.20 -14.84
C MET A 151 13.46 -31.20 -14.52
N SER A 152 14.23 -30.34 -15.18
CA SER A 152 15.59 -30.03 -14.71
C SER A 152 15.56 -29.28 -13.37
N VAL A 153 16.67 -29.28 -12.64
CA VAL A 153 16.85 -28.47 -11.43
C VAL A 153 16.64 -26.99 -11.74
N GLU A 154 17.15 -26.53 -12.87
CA GLU A 154 16.98 -25.14 -13.31
C GLU A 154 15.50 -24.78 -13.53
N GLU A 155 14.78 -25.58 -14.31
CA GLU A 155 13.35 -25.36 -14.59
C GLU A 155 12.50 -25.38 -13.31
N TYR A 156 12.79 -26.34 -12.42
CA TYR A 156 12.10 -26.48 -11.14
C TYR A 156 12.36 -25.27 -10.22
N CYS A 157 13.62 -24.88 -10.04
CA CYS A 157 13.99 -23.72 -9.23
C CYS A 157 13.40 -22.41 -9.79
N LEU A 158 13.34 -22.26 -11.12
CA LEU A 158 12.69 -21.11 -11.75
C LEU A 158 11.20 -21.07 -11.43
N LYS A 159 10.47 -22.19 -11.52
CA LYS A 159 9.05 -22.26 -11.15
C LYS A 159 8.82 -21.93 -9.68
N VAL A 160 9.64 -22.46 -8.78
CA VAL A 160 9.61 -22.14 -7.34
C VAL A 160 9.79 -20.64 -7.12
N LYS A 161 10.78 -20.03 -7.79
CA LYS A 161 11.04 -18.58 -7.70
C LYS A 161 9.87 -17.74 -8.20
N ILE A 162 9.29 -18.08 -9.35
CA ILE A 162 8.12 -17.37 -9.89
C ILE A 162 6.93 -17.41 -8.91
N LEU A 163 6.68 -18.54 -8.27
CA LEU A 163 5.63 -18.66 -7.25
C LEU A 163 5.94 -17.83 -5.99
N ALA A 164 7.19 -17.84 -5.54
CA ALA A 164 7.64 -17.03 -4.41
C ALA A 164 7.52 -15.52 -4.69
N ASP A 165 7.87 -15.08 -5.91
CA ASP A 165 7.72 -13.69 -6.35
C ASP A 165 6.23 -13.29 -6.42
N LYS A 166 5.35 -14.18 -6.91
CA LYS A 166 3.89 -13.96 -6.88
C LYS A 166 3.36 -13.82 -5.45
N LEU A 167 3.85 -14.64 -4.51
CA LEU A 167 3.51 -14.55 -3.09
C LEU A 167 3.99 -13.23 -2.47
N ALA A 168 5.20 -12.78 -2.81
CA ALA A 168 5.73 -11.50 -2.38
C ALA A 168 4.89 -10.32 -2.90
N CYS A 169 4.53 -10.33 -4.19
CA CYS A 169 3.61 -9.36 -4.79
C CYS A 169 2.22 -9.41 -4.15
N ALA A 170 1.79 -10.59 -3.69
CA ALA A 170 0.57 -10.78 -2.92
C ALA A 170 0.76 -10.53 -1.41
N GLY A 171 1.76 -9.74 -1.00
CA GLY A 171 1.92 -9.32 0.40
C GLY A 171 2.28 -10.43 1.39
N SER A 172 2.62 -11.63 0.91
CA SER A 172 3.05 -12.78 1.73
C SER A 172 4.46 -13.24 1.29
N PRO A 173 5.51 -12.40 1.40
CA PRO A 173 6.85 -12.76 0.97
C PRO A 173 7.40 -13.95 1.78
N MET A 174 8.25 -14.74 1.12
CA MET A 174 8.97 -15.86 1.74
C MET A 174 10.42 -15.48 2.04
N SER A 175 10.98 -16.02 3.13
CA SER A 175 12.40 -15.84 3.38
C SER A 175 13.23 -16.69 2.42
N LYS A 176 14.49 -16.27 2.14
CA LYS A 176 15.42 -17.09 1.34
C LYS A 176 15.62 -18.49 1.93
N ARG A 177 15.55 -18.62 3.25
CA ARG A 177 15.66 -19.91 3.95
C ARG A 177 14.45 -20.80 3.71
N ASP A 178 13.24 -20.25 3.80
CA ASP A 178 12.01 -21.01 3.52
C ASP A 178 11.95 -21.42 2.05
N LEU A 179 12.39 -20.54 1.15
CA LEU A 179 12.52 -20.84 -0.27
C LEU A 179 13.50 -22.00 -0.51
N LEU A 180 14.66 -21.98 0.15
CA LEU A 180 15.64 -23.08 0.07
C LEU A 180 15.04 -24.39 0.58
N MET A 181 14.39 -24.37 1.74
CA MET A 181 13.73 -25.57 2.28
C MET A 181 12.66 -26.10 1.31
N GLN A 182 11.91 -25.20 0.67
CA GLN A 182 10.91 -25.57 -0.32
C GLN A 182 11.53 -26.24 -1.55
N VAL A 183 12.64 -25.70 -2.07
CA VAL A 183 13.40 -26.31 -3.16
C VAL A 183 13.80 -27.72 -2.75
N LEU A 184 14.51 -27.87 -1.63
CA LEU A 184 15.05 -29.16 -1.16
C LEU A 184 13.95 -30.22 -0.97
N ASN A 185 12.81 -29.84 -0.40
CA ASN A 185 11.69 -30.76 -0.17
C ASN A 185 11.07 -31.31 -1.46
N GLY A 186 11.20 -30.60 -2.59
CA GLY A 186 10.63 -31.02 -3.86
C GLY A 186 11.61 -31.64 -4.85
N LEU A 187 12.90 -31.76 -4.53
CA LEU A 187 13.90 -32.37 -5.43
C LEU A 187 13.74 -33.89 -5.59
N GLY A 188 13.12 -34.57 -4.62
CA GLY A 188 12.95 -36.02 -4.62
C GLY A 188 14.09 -36.79 -3.95
N THR A 189 13.98 -38.12 -3.93
CA THR A 189 14.86 -39.00 -3.14
C THR A 189 16.32 -39.03 -3.61
N GLY A 190 16.57 -38.76 -4.90
CA GLY A 190 17.92 -38.72 -5.47
C GLY A 190 18.82 -37.59 -4.96
N TYR A 191 18.25 -36.64 -4.22
CA TYR A 191 18.97 -35.47 -3.68
C TYR A 191 19.05 -35.44 -2.15
N LEU A 192 18.64 -36.51 -1.44
CA LEU A 192 18.53 -36.51 0.02
C LEU A 192 19.87 -36.29 0.75
N ASP A 193 20.94 -36.93 0.27
CA ASP A 193 22.28 -36.78 0.86
C ASP A 193 22.79 -35.36 0.67
N LEU A 194 22.63 -34.82 -0.54
CA LEU A 194 23.04 -33.46 -0.89
C LEU A 194 22.22 -32.42 -0.11
N ALA A 195 20.90 -32.62 0.02
CA ALA A 195 20.04 -31.78 0.84
C ALA A 195 20.46 -31.77 2.31
N SER A 196 20.87 -32.93 2.86
CA SER A 196 21.37 -33.04 4.24
C SER A 196 22.66 -32.24 4.44
N ILE A 197 23.58 -32.29 3.47
CA ILE A 197 24.82 -31.50 3.47
C ILE A 197 24.52 -30.00 3.44
N ILE A 198 23.60 -29.57 2.57
CA ILE A 198 23.17 -28.16 2.45
C ILE A 198 22.62 -27.65 3.78
N ILE A 199 21.73 -28.43 4.41
CA ILE A 199 21.07 -28.07 5.67
C ILE A 199 22.07 -28.01 6.81
N ALA A 200 22.95 -29.01 6.95
CA ALA A 200 23.95 -29.10 8.01
C ALA A 200 24.94 -27.92 7.95
N ASN A 201 25.36 -27.53 6.74
CA ASN A 201 26.30 -26.43 6.53
C ASN A 201 25.64 -25.04 6.49
N LYS A 202 24.31 -24.96 6.64
CA LYS A 202 23.55 -23.70 6.56
C LYS A 202 23.90 -22.87 5.32
N MET A 203 24.06 -23.55 4.19
CA MET A 203 24.46 -22.91 2.95
C MET A 203 23.46 -21.84 2.51
N SER A 204 23.95 -20.83 1.78
CA SER A 204 23.08 -19.85 1.16
C SER A 204 22.26 -20.47 0.02
N TYR A 205 21.18 -19.79 -0.39
CA TYR A 205 20.40 -20.24 -1.54
C TYR A 205 21.26 -20.32 -2.81
N ASP A 206 22.15 -19.34 -3.00
CA ASP A 206 22.97 -19.22 -4.21
C ASP A 206 24.02 -20.34 -4.28
N ASP A 207 24.67 -20.67 -3.15
CA ASP A 207 25.62 -21.79 -3.07
C ASP A 207 24.93 -23.15 -3.24
N ALA A 208 23.75 -23.31 -2.62
CA ALA A 208 22.94 -24.52 -2.76
C ALA A 208 22.50 -24.73 -4.20
N TYR A 209 22.05 -23.67 -4.88
CA TYR A 209 21.64 -23.74 -6.28
C TYR A 209 22.79 -24.18 -7.18
N ALA A 210 23.98 -23.59 -7.02
CA ALA A 210 25.16 -23.99 -7.78
C ALA A 210 25.51 -25.46 -7.59
N LEU A 211 25.51 -25.95 -6.33
CA LEU A 211 25.79 -27.35 -6.02
C LEU A 211 24.77 -28.32 -6.63
N LEU A 212 23.49 -27.94 -6.61
CA LEU A 212 22.41 -28.74 -7.21
C LEU A 212 22.54 -28.86 -8.73
N LEU A 213 22.97 -27.79 -9.41
CA LEU A 213 23.25 -27.84 -10.85
C LEU A 213 24.44 -28.73 -11.18
N THR A 214 25.52 -28.67 -10.39
CA THR A 214 26.70 -29.54 -10.59
C THR A 214 26.37 -31.02 -10.43
N HIS A 215 25.41 -31.36 -9.55
CA HIS A 215 24.98 -32.75 -9.36
C HIS A 215 24.06 -33.28 -10.47
N GLU A 216 23.37 -32.41 -11.22
CA GLU A 216 22.51 -32.83 -12.33
C GLU A 216 23.27 -33.00 -13.66
N ALA A 217 24.42 -32.33 -13.80
CA ALA A 217 25.29 -32.39 -14.98
C ALA A 217 26.05 -33.72 -15.10
#